data_AF-A0A5K1A881-F1
#
_entry.id   AF-A0A5K1A881-F1
#
_cell.length_a   1.000
_cell.length_b   1.000
_cell.length_c   1.000
_cell.angle_alpha   90.00
_cell.angle_beta   90.00
_cell.angle_gamma   90.00
#
_symmetry.space_group_name_H-M   'P 1'
#
loop_
_entity.id
_entity.type
_entity.pdbx_description
1 polymer ?
#
loop_
_entity_poly.entity_id
_entity_poly.type
_entity_poly.pdbx_seq_one_letter_code
_entity_poly.pdbx_strand_id
1 'polypeptide(L)' 'DLTWLEKLLRTEFFVDCSVHGLLKKNLFCIHCGTSLCHQCALKHCSHPHLQ' A
#
# COMPACT_ATOMS: atom_id res chain seq x y z
N ASP A 1 -4.78 -4.37 -17.82
CA ASP A 1 -5.47 -3.30 -17.08
C ASP A 1 -4.41 -2.46 -16.35
N LEU A 2 -4.27 -1.17 -16.71
CA LEU A 2 -3.23 -0.27 -16.17
C LEU A 2 -3.74 0.58 -14.99
N THR A 3 -4.96 0.33 -14.51
CA THR A 3 -5.60 1.14 -13.46
C THR A 3 -4.79 1.17 -12.16
N TRP A 4 -4.04 0.11 -11.85
CA TRP A 4 -3.17 0.07 -10.67
C TRP A 4 -2.00 1.06 -10.76
N LEU A 5 -1.50 1.35 -11.97
CA LEU A 5 -0.39 2.28 -12.19
C LEU A 5 -0.85 3.72 -11.92
N GLU A 6 -2.04 4.09 -12.38
CA GLU A 6 -2.63 5.39 -12.06
C GLU A 6 -2.86 5.58 -10.57
N LYS A 7 -3.35 4.53 -9.88
CA LYS A 7 -3.50 4.53 -8.42
C LYS A 7 -2.15 4.68 -7.73
N LEU A 8 -1.13 3.95 -8.17
CA LEU A 8 0.24 4.03 -7.63
C LEU A 8 0.78 5.47 -7.71
N LEU A 9 0.68 6.10 -8.87
CA LEU A 9 1.18 7.47 -9.10
C LEU A 9 0.45 8.53 -8.27
N ARG A 10 -0.79 8.28 -7.85
CA ARG A 10 -1.60 9.18 -7.01
C ARG A 10 -1.51 8.87 -5.51
N THR A 11 -0.88 7.76 -5.14
CA THR A 11 -0.85 7.30 -3.76
C THR A 11 0.22 8.04 -2.96
N GLU A 12 -0.13 8.45 -1.74
CA GLU A 12 0.83 9.00 -0.79
C GLU A 12 1.59 7.87 -0.06
N PHE A 13 2.91 8.02 0.00
CA PHE A 13 3.83 7.14 0.70
C PHE A 13 4.54 7.87 1.84
N PHE A 14 5.13 7.10 2.76
CA PHE A 14 5.84 7.59 3.94
C PHE A 14 4.99 8.42 4.93
N VAL A 15 3.67 8.38 4.76
CA VAL A 15 2.69 8.86 5.72
C VAL A 15 2.40 7.80 6.79
N ASP A 16 1.90 8.24 7.94
CA ASP A 16 1.52 7.35 9.04
C ASP A 16 0.35 6.43 8.64
N CYS A 17 0.41 5.20 9.12
CA CYS A 17 -0.67 4.25 8.93
C CYS A 17 -1.85 4.65 9.81
N SER A 18 -3.02 4.88 9.20
CA SER A 18 -4.24 5.20 9.95
C SER A 18 -4.66 4.09 10.93
N VAL A 19 -4.26 2.85 10.69
CA VAL A 19 -4.59 1.68 11.54
C VAL A 19 -3.51 1.40 12.58
N HIS A 20 -2.23 1.56 12.22
CA HIS A 20 -1.09 1.16 13.07
C HIS A 20 -0.23 2.35 13.54
N GLY A 21 -0.74 3.58 13.42
CA GLY A 21 -0.09 4.80 13.88
C GLY A 21 1.25 5.07 13.19
N LEU A 22 2.32 5.15 14.00
CA LEU A 22 3.68 5.55 13.60
C LEU A 22 4.35 4.68 12.51
N LEU A 23 3.72 3.57 12.11
CA LEU A 23 4.20 2.76 10.99
C LEU A 23 3.98 3.49 9.66
N LYS A 24 5.07 3.69 8.92
CA LYS A 24 5.01 4.34 7.61
C LYS A 24 4.42 3.42 6.55
N LYS A 25 3.60 3.99 5.66
CA LYS A 25 3.12 3.30 4.46
C LYS A 25 4.19 3.36 3.37
N ASN A 26 4.86 2.26 3.11
CA ASN A 26 5.95 2.13 2.16
C ASN A 26 5.79 0.94 1.21
N LEU A 27 4.60 0.34 1.20
CA LEU A 27 4.24 -0.75 0.30
C LEU A 27 3.00 -0.33 -0.49
N PHE A 28 2.82 -0.83 -1.70
CA PHE A 28 1.62 -0.64 -2.50
C PHE A 28 1.03 -1.99 -2.88
N CYS A 29 -0.26 -2.19 -2.60
CA CYS A 29 -0.97 -3.37 -3.05
C CYS A 29 -1.53 -3.15 -4.45
N ILE A 30 -1.08 -3.95 -5.44
CA ILE A 30 -1.51 -3.82 -6.84
C ILE A 30 -3.01 -4.10 -6.99
N HIS A 31 -3.51 -5.15 -6.32
CA HIS A 31 -4.93 -5.52 -6.40
C HIS A 31 -5.86 -4.48 -5.74
N CYS A 32 -5.49 -3.98 -4.56
CA CYS A 32 -6.33 -3.03 -3.82
C CYS A 32 -6.11 -1.59 -4.28
N GLY A 33 -4.95 -1.30 -4.87
CA GLY A 33 -4.56 0.03 -5.33
C GLY A 33 -4.43 1.03 -4.20
N THR A 34 -3.72 0.66 -3.13
CA THR A 34 -3.57 1.46 -1.91
C THR A 34 -2.19 1.26 -1.27
N SER A 35 -1.68 2.28 -0.56
CA SER A 35 -0.46 2.14 0.22
C SER A 35 -0.71 1.47 1.57
N LEU A 36 0.24 0.64 1.98
CA LEU A 36 0.21 -0.20 3.16
C LEU A 36 1.49 0.02 3.98
N CYS A 37 1.38 -0.11 5.30
CA CYS A 37 2.55 -0.40 6.12
C CYS A 37 2.80 -1.91 6.17
N HIS A 38 3.96 -2.33 6.71
CA HIS A 38 4.31 -3.75 6.80
C HIS A 38 3.28 -4.61 7.56
N GLN A 39 2.62 -4.07 8.59
CA GLN A 39 1.56 -4.80 9.31
C GLN A 39 0.28 -4.94 8.48
N CYS A 40 -0.09 -3.91 7.72
CA CYS A 40 -1.22 -4.00 6.79
C CYS A 40 -0.94 -5.06 5.70
N ALA A 41 0.30 -5.15 5.21
CA ALA A 41 0.69 -6.11 4.18
C ALA A 41 0.48 -7.58 4.59
N LEU A 42 0.51 -7.90 5.89
CA LEU A 42 0.20 -9.24 6.39
C LEU A 42 -1.24 -9.67 6.09
N LYS A 43 -2.20 -8.72 6.11
CA LYS A 43 -3.59 -8.97 5.70
C LYS A 43 -3.77 -9.03 4.19
N HIS A 44 -2.78 -8.55 3.44
CA HIS A 44 -2.74 -8.58 1.98
C HIS A 44 -1.72 -9.60 1.45
N CYS A 45 -1.31 -10.59 2.26
CA CYS A 45 -0.20 -11.49 1.92
C CYS A 45 -0.38 -12.29 0.61
N SER A 46 -1.62 -12.48 0.16
CA SER A 46 -1.97 -13.12 -1.11
C SER A 46 -1.96 -12.17 -2.31
N HIS A 47 -1.81 -10.86 -2.09
CA HIS A 47 -1.83 -9.86 -3.15
C HIS A 47 -0.41 -9.50 -3.59
N PRO A 48 -0.20 -9.19 -4.89
CA PRO A 48 1.06 -8.63 -5.36
C PRO A 48 1.30 -7.24 -4.75
N HIS A 49 2.54 -7.03 -4.29
CA HIS A 49 2.97 -5.76 -3.70
C HIS A 49 4.18 -5.16 -4.42
N LEU A 50 4.30 -3.84 -4.35
CA LEU A 50 5.49 -3.06 -4.71
C LEU A 50 6.01 -2.37 -3.45
N GLN A 51 7.33 -2.22 -3.32
CA GLN A 51 8.00 -1.48 -2.25
C GLN A 51 8.69 -0.25 -2.83
#